data_AF-A0A392RQ99-F1
#
_entry.id   AF-A0A392RQ99-F1
#
_cell.length_a   1.000
_cell.length_b   1.000
_cell.length_c   1.000
_cell.angle_alpha   90.00
_cell.angle_beta   90.00
_cell.angle_gamma   90.00
#
_symmetry.space_group_name_H-M   'P 1'
#
loop_
_entity.id
_entity.type
_entity.pdbx_description
1 polymer ?
#
loop_
_entity_poly.entity_id
_entity_poly.type
_entity_poly.pdbx_seq_one_letter_code
_entity_poly.pdbx_strand_id
1 'polypeptide(L)'
;MTMALRSKNKLHFINGALPRPLDDDRDSLVWDRCNTMIMPWPNNSIDPEISQSILWMDSTLEIWQDLKERFYQGDFFRISDIQEEIYT
;
A
#
# COMPACT_ATOMS: atom_id res chain seq x y z
N MET A 1 -3.84 -1.08 11.16
CA MET A 1 -4.29 -1.48 9.81
C MET A 1 -3.76 -2.87 9.38
N THR A 2 -2.46 -3.13 9.49
CA THR A 2 -1.83 -4.40 9.04
C THR A 2 -2.45 -5.68 9.60
N MET A 3 -2.88 -5.68 10.87
CA MET A 3 -3.42 -6.89 11.50
C MET A 3 -4.81 -7.29 10.98
N ALA A 4 -5.68 -6.32 10.70
CA ALA A 4 -6.99 -6.56 10.13
C ALA A 4 -6.92 -7.07 8.67
N LEU A 5 -5.92 -6.62 7.92
CA LEU A 5 -5.65 -7.10 6.56
C LEU A 5 -5.04 -8.50 6.57
N ARG A 6 -4.12 -8.75 7.51
CA ARG A 6 -3.47 -10.06 7.66
C ARG A 6 -4.47 -11.14 8.07
N SER A 7 -5.38 -10.87 9.00
CA SER A 7 -6.41 -11.85 9.41
C SER A 7 -7.36 -12.25 8.29
N LYS A 8 -7.48 -11.42 7.24
CA LYS A 8 -8.30 -11.67 6.04
C LYS A 8 -7.49 -12.08 4.81
N ASN A 9 -6.20 -12.36 4.95
CA ASN A 9 -5.26 -12.68 3.86
C ASN A 9 -5.16 -11.59 2.76
N LYS A 10 -5.53 -10.35 3.08
CA LYS A 10 -5.60 -9.21 2.15
C LYS A 10 -4.34 -8.35 2.11
N LEU A 11 -3.35 -8.64 2.95
CA LEU A 11 -2.11 -7.89 2.99
C LEU A 11 -1.35 -7.93 1.65
N HIS A 12 -1.51 -9.01 0.89
CA HIS A 12 -0.83 -9.23 -0.39
C HIS A 12 -1.25 -8.24 -1.50
N PHE A 13 -2.41 -7.60 -1.37
CA PHE A 13 -2.88 -6.54 -2.28
C PHE A 13 -2.18 -5.20 -2.05
N ILE A 14 -1.62 -4.98 -0.86
CA ILE A 14 -0.98 -3.71 -0.47
C ILE A 14 0.54 -3.77 -0.63
N ASN A 15 1.15 -4.92 -0.35
CA ASN A 15 2.60 -5.09 -0.51
C ASN A 15 3.01 -5.49 -1.94
N GLY A 16 2.05 -5.69 -2.84
CA GLY A 16 2.30 -6.09 -4.24
C GLY A 16 2.70 -7.55 -4.43
N ALA A 17 2.63 -8.38 -3.38
CA ALA A 17 2.94 -9.81 -3.48
C ALA A 17 1.89 -10.59 -4.28
N LEU A 18 0.69 -10.02 -4.48
CA LEU A 18 -0.35 -10.56 -5.36
C LEU A 18 -0.61 -9.57 -6.52
N PRO A 19 0.16 -9.64 -7.63
CA PRO A 19 -0.03 -8.76 -8.77
C PRO A 19 -1.39 -9.00 -9.45
N ARG A 20 -1.88 -8.00 -10.17
CA ARG A 20 -3.12 -8.12 -10.96
C ARG A 20 -2.94 -9.23 -12.02
N PRO A 21 -3.86 -10.22 -12.10
CA PRO A 21 -3.84 -11.23 -13.15
C PRO A 21 -4.04 -10.60 -14.54
N LEU A 22 -3.79 -11.38 -15.60
CA LEU A 22 -4.20 -11.00 -16.94
C LEU A 22 -5.74 -10.92 -17.03
N ASP A 23 -6.27 -10.05 -17.89
CA ASP A 23 -7.72 -9.86 -18.01
C ASP A 23 -8.47 -11.14 -18.43
N ASP A 24 -7.80 -12.05 -19.15
CA ASP A 24 -8.34 -13.36 -19.56
C ASP A 24 -8.32 -14.41 -18.43
N ASP A 25 -7.68 -14.13 -17.30
CA ASP A 25 -7.63 -15.03 -16.15
C ASP A 25 -8.98 -15.04 -15.42
N ARG A 26 -9.43 -16.24 -15.01
CA ARG A 26 -10.65 -16.43 -14.23
C ARG A 26 -10.60 -15.68 -12.90
N ASP A 27 -9.41 -15.46 -12.37
CA ASP A 27 -9.19 -14.77 -11.10
C ASP A 27 -9.14 -13.25 -11.23
N SER A 28 -9.11 -12.68 -12.44
CA SER A 28 -9.05 -11.22 -12.68
C SER A 28 -10.23 -10.49 -12.02
N LEU A 29 -11.46 -10.95 -12.26
CA LEU A 29 -12.67 -10.37 -11.66
C LEU A 29 -12.69 -10.49 -10.13
N VAL A 30 -12.16 -11.59 -9.59
CA VAL A 30 -12.10 -11.82 -8.14
C VAL A 30 -11.06 -10.91 -7.50
N TRP A 31 -9.94 -10.72 -8.19
CA TRP A 31 -8.88 -9.80 -7.80
C TRP A 31 -9.40 -8.35 -7.79
N ASP A 32 -10.03 -7.90 -8.87
CA ASP A 32 -10.58 -6.54 -8.98
C ASP A 32 -11.61 -6.25 -7.88
N ARG A 33 -12.49 -7.20 -7.58
CA ARG A 33 -13.45 -7.10 -6.47
C ARG A 33 -12.73 -6.99 -5.12
N CYS A 34 -11.70 -7.81 -4.90
CA CYS A 34 -10.95 -7.79 -3.65
C CYS A 34 -10.17 -6.49 -3.47
N ASN A 35 -9.52 -5.99 -4.52
CA ASN A 35 -8.82 -4.73 -4.54
C ASN A 35 -9.78 -3.57 -4.27
N THR A 36 -10.92 -3.51 -4.97
CA THR A 36 -11.95 -2.47 -4.77
C THR A 36 -12.50 -2.42 -3.35
N MET A 37 -12.64 -3.57 -2.68
CA MET A 37 -13.09 -3.59 -1.28
C MET A 37 -12.05 -3.03 -0.29
N ILE A 38 -10.77 -3.04 -0.66
CA ILE A 38 -9.68 -2.56 0.21
C ILE A 38 -9.39 -1.07 -0.05
N MET A 39 -9.60 -0.56 -1.28
CA MET A 39 -9.34 0.85 -1.63
C MET A 39 -9.97 1.91 -0.70
N PRO A 40 -11.18 1.72 -0.14
CA PRO A 40 -11.73 2.69 0.82
C PRO A 40 -10.98 2.72 2.16
N TRP A 41 -10.22 1.69 2.52
CA TRP A 41 -9.56 1.63 3.82
C TRP A 41 -8.46 2.67 3.98
N PRO A 42 -7.51 2.81 3.03
CA PRO A 42 -6.56 3.93 3.03
C PRO A 42 -7.28 5.28 3.04
N ASN A 43 -8.28 5.47 2.17
CA ASN A 43 -9.04 6.72 2.06
C ASN A 43 -9.69 7.16 3.38
N ASN A 44 -10.25 6.22 4.14
CA ASN A 44 -10.87 6.51 5.43
C ASN A 44 -9.86 6.61 6.61
N SER A 45 -8.60 6.26 6.38
CA SER A 45 -7.56 6.25 7.43
C SER A 45 -6.59 7.43 7.36
N ILE A 46 -6.75 8.31 6.37
CA ILE A 46 -5.89 9.47 6.13
C ILE A 46 -6.71 10.75 6.17
N ASP A 47 -6.01 11.88 6.30
CA ASP A 47 -6.63 13.19 6.29
C ASP A 47 -7.41 13.43 4.98
N PRO A 48 -8.64 13.98 5.02
CA PRO A 48 -9.42 14.30 3.84
C PRO A 48 -8.65 15.06 2.76
N GLU A 49 -7.75 15.97 3.13
CA GLU A 49 -6.93 16.70 2.16
C GLU A 49 -5.99 15.77 1.36
N ILE A 50 -5.45 14.75 2.03
CA ILE A 50 -4.57 13.75 1.40
C ILE A 50 -5.39 12.77 0.55
N SER A 51 -6.61 12.42 0.99
CA SER A 51 -7.50 11.50 0.27
C SER A 51 -7.88 11.97 -1.14
N GLN A 52 -7.98 13.28 -1.36
CA GLN A 52 -8.25 13.83 -2.69
C GLN A 52 -7.14 13.50 -3.70
N SER A 53 -5.91 13.36 -3.23
CA SER A 53 -4.75 13.12 -4.09
C SER A 53 -4.60 11.67 -4.56
N ILE A 54 -5.28 10.73 -3.90
CA ILE A 54 -5.23 9.29 -4.21
C ILE A 54 -6.53 8.78 -4.87
N LEU A 55 -7.51 9.66 -5.09
CA LEU A 55 -8.85 9.31 -5.58
C LEU A 55 -8.85 8.81 -7.04
N TRP A 56 -7.79 9.11 -7.79
CA TRP A 56 -7.61 8.76 -9.21
C TRP A 56 -6.86 7.45 -9.43
N MET A 57 -6.47 6.76 -8.35
CA MET A 57 -5.68 5.53 -8.43
C MET A 57 -6.58 4.31 -8.50
N ASP A 58 -6.21 3.34 -9.35
CA ASP A 58 -7.06 2.18 -9.65
C ASP A 58 -6.71 0.97 -8.78
N SER A 59 -5.58 1.00 -8.08
CA SER A 59 -5.16 -0.08 -7.19
C SER A 59 -4.83 0.37 -5.78
N THR A 60 -5.13 -0.48 -4.81
CA THR A 60 -4.73 -0.29 -3.42
C THR A 60 -3.19 -0.23 -3.29
N LEU A 61 -2.49 -0.93 -4.19
CA LEU A 61 -1.03 -0.91 -4.24
C LEU A 61 -0.49 0.48 -4.63
N GLU A 62 -1.03 1.08 -5.68
CA GLU A 62 -0.66 2.43 -6.13
C GLU A 62 -0.91 3.45 -5.03
N ILE A 63 -2.09 3.41 -4.41
CA ILE A 63 -2.43 4.25 -3.26
C ILE A 63 -1.38 4.13 -2.16
N TRP A 64 -1.02 2.89 -1.81
CA TRP A 64 -0.04 2.64 -0.76
C TRP A 64 1.37 3.12 -1.14
N GLN A 65 1.78 2.93 -2.39
CA GLN A 65 3.08 3.36 -2.88
C GLN A 65 3.20 4.88 -2.90
N ASP A 66 2.19 5.59 -3.39
CA ASP A 66 2.18 7.06 -3.42
C ASP A 66 2.21 7.65 -2.01
N LEU A 67 1.37 7.14 -1.10
CA LEU A 67 1.40 7.55 0.30
C LEU A 67 2.76 7.28 0.94
N LYS A 68 3.38 6.15 0.63
CA LYS A 68 4.72 5.83 1.11
C LYS A 68 5.73 6.82 0.54
N GLU A 69 5.77 7.05 -0.76
CA GLU A 69 6.74 7.98 -1.36
C GLU A 69 6.63 9.40 -0.79
N ARG A 70 5.40 9.89 -0.58
CA ARG A 70 5.17 11.27 -0.12
C ARG A 70 5.36 11.47 1.37
N PHE A 71 4.96 10.50 2.19
CA PHE A 71 4.88 10.66 3.65
C PHE A 71 5.78 9.71 4.43
N TYR A 72 6.30 8.65 3.82
CA TYR A 72 7.30 7.80 4.44
C TYR A 72 8.67 8.48 4.33
N GLN A 73 8.90 9.44 5.19
CA GLN A 73 10.25 9.84 5.55
C GLN A 73 10.76 8.76 6.51
N GLY A 74 11.55 7.83 5.99
CA GLY A 74 12.37 6.99 6.87
C GLY A 74 13.17 7.90 7.81
N ASP A 75 13.52 7.42 8.99
CA ASP A 75 14.38 8.18 9.90
C ASP A 75 15.79 8.23 9.32
N PHE A 76 16.02 9.19 8.42
CA PHE A 76 17.25 9.35 7.66
C PHE A 76 18.44 9.52 8.60
N PHE A 77 18.24 10.26 9.69
CA PHE A 77 19.25 10.44 10.73
C PHE A 77 19.58 9.11 11.38
N ARG A 78 18.58 8.34 11.81
CA ARG A 78 18.81 7.03 12.41
C ARG A 78 19.46 6.04 11.45
N ILE A 79 19.10 6.07 10.16
CA ILE A 79 19.74 5.24 9.13
C ILE A 79 21.22 5.63 8.98
N SER A 80 21.52 6.92 8.95
CA SER A 80 22.89 7.43 8.89
C SER A 80 23.71 7.04 10.12
N ASP A 81 23.15 7.20 11.32
CA ASP A 81 23.81 6.83 12.58
C ASP A 81 24.16 5.34 12.61
N ILE A 82 23.22 4.48 12.19
CA ILE A 82 23.46 3.02 12.12
C ILE A 82 24.53 2.68 11.08
N GLN A 83 24.54 3.37 9.92
CA GLN A 83 25.59 3.16 8.92
C GLN A 83 26.96 3.54 9.48
N GLU A 84 27.06 4.67 10.18
CA GLU A 84 28.30 5.11 10.83
C GLU A 84 28.79 4.10 11.89
N GLU A 85 27.88 3.56 12.71
CA GLU A 85 28.19 2.48 13.68
C GLU A 85 28.68 1.17 13.03
N ILE A 86 28.27 0.87 11.78
CA ILE A 86 28.70 -0.35 11.07
C ILE A 86 30.07 -0.16 10.41
N TYR A 87 30.40 1.05 9.97
CA TYR A 87 31.66 1.35 9.31
C TYR A 87 32.78 1.81 10.28
N THR A 88 32.48 1.88 11.57
CA THR A 88 33.44 2.16 12.67
C THR A 88 33.76 0.86 13.42
#